data_AF-A0A528AW68-F1
#
_entry.id   AF-A0A528AW68-F1
#
_cell.length_a   1.000
_cell.length_b   1.000
_cell.length_c   1.000
_cell.angle_alpha   90.00
_cell.angle_beta   90.00
_cell.angle_gamma   90.00
#
_symmetry.space_group_name_H-M   'P 1'
#
loop_
_entity.id
_entity.type
_entity.pdbx_description
1 polymer ?
#
loop_
_entity_poly.entity_id
_entity_poly.type
_entity_poly.pdbx_seq_one_letter_code
_entity_poly.pdbx_strand_id
1 'polypeptide(L)'
;LAGRWGARKVRTFAGKSASRDTSPEARWRLSARLKDACMMAQDQGCQMLVETHPGTLADTLASTQRLLEEVDHPALGINFDTLHVWEGGADPVAAHRALLPHIR
;
A
#
# COMPACT_ATOMS: atom_id res chain seq x y z
N LEU A 1 -15.55 12.56 4.62
CA LEU A 1 -16.52 11.43 4.51
C LEU A 1 -16.27 10.36 5.55
N ALA A 2 -15.07 9.77 5.65
CA ALA A 2 -14.76 8.67 6.59
C ALA A 2 -15.24 8.90 8.04
N GLY A 3 -14.91 10.06 8.64
CA GLY A 3 -15.36 10.39 10.00
C GLY A 3 -16.89 10.47 10.17
N ARG A 4 -17.64 10.88 9.15
CA ARG A 4 -19.11 10.90 9.18
C ARG A 4 -19.70 9.48 9.29
N TRP A 5 -19.01 8.50 8.72
CA TRP A 5 -19.44 7.10 8.69
C TRP A 5 -18.75 6.24 9.74
N GLY A 6 -17.94 6.83 10.64
CA GLY A 6 -17.14 6.10 11.62
C GLY A 6 -16.06 5.19 11.01
N ALA A 7 -15.75 5.34 9.72
CA ALA A 7 -14.76 4.52 9.05
C ALA A 7 -13.34 4.96 9.43
N ARG A 8 -12.51 4.01 9.87
CA ARG A 8 -11.12 4.25 10.32
C ARG A 8 -10.06 3.84 9.28
N LYS A 9 -10.48 3.35 8.12
CA LYS A 9 -9.62 2.83 7.06
C LYS A 9 -10.00 3.47 5.74
N VAL A 10 -9.02 3.96 5.00
CA VAL A 10 -9.21 4.55 3.67
C VAL A 10 -8.32 3.80 2.69
N ARG A 11 -8.93 3.12 1.71
CA ARG A 11 -8.21 2.38 0.68
C ARG A 11 -7.74 3.31 -0.43
N THR A 12 -6.52 3.10 -0.91
CA THR A 12 -5.94 3.77 -2.07
C THR A 12 -5.11 2.79 -2.92
N PHE A 13 -4.77 3.20 -4.13
CA PHE A 13 -3.73 2.57 -4.94
C PHE A 13 -2.41 3.33 -4.81
N ALA A 14 -1.29 2.62 -4.90
CA ALA A 14 0.05 3.22 -4.90
C ALA A 14 0.47 3.59 -6.32
N GLY A 15 -0.15 4.63 -6.87
CA GLY A 15 0.13 5.12 -8.22
C GLY A 15 -0.71 4.45 -9.31
N LYS A 16 -0.26 4.60 -10.55
CA LYS A 16 -0.98 4.17 -11.78
C LYS A 16 -0.06 3.52 -12.83
N SER A 17 1.12 3.10 -12.41
CA SER A 17 2.10 2.42 -13.24
C SER A 17 2.70 1.27 -12.44
N ALA A 18 2.99 0.16 -13.11
CA ALA A 18 3.62 -1.00 -12.51
C ALA A 18 4.98 -0.63 -11.92
N SER A 19 5.40 -1.36 -10.89
CA SER A 19 6.64 -1.09 -10.16
C SER A 19 7.88 -1.13 -11.07
N ARG A 20 7.92 -2.08 -12.01
CA ARG A 20 9.00 -2.21 -13.01
C ARG A 20 9.07 -1.06 -14.01
N ASP A 21 7.93 -0.40 -14.28
CA ASP A 21 7.79 0.66 -15.29
C ASP A 21 7.89 2.05 -14.64
N THR A 22 8.06 2.12 -13.32
CA THR A 22 8.15 3.36 -12.57
C THR A 22 9.60 3.74 -12.32
N SER A 23 10.02 4.95 -12.74
CA SER A 23 11.39 5.42 -12.51
C SER A 23 11.69 5.58 -11.01
N PRO A 24 12.97 5.51 -10.58
CA PRO A 24 13.34 5.72 -9.19
C PRO A 24 12.85 7.05 -8.62
N GLU A 25 12.93 8.14 -9.39
CA GLU A 25 12.49 9.47 -8.98
C GLU A 25 10.97 9.54 -8.82
N ALA A 26 10.23 8.91 -9.73
CA ALA A 26 8.78 8.82 -9.67
C ALA A 26 8.34 7.99 -8.44
N ARG A 27 9.02 6.88 -8.18
CA ARG A 27 8.78 6.04 -7.00
C ARG A 27 9.04 6.79 -5.70
N TRP A 28 10.18 7.48 -5.61
CA TRP A 28 10.52 8.30 -4.44
C TRP A 28 9.45 9.35 -4.17
N ARG A 29 9.03 10.10 -5.20
CA ARG A 29 8.00 11.13 -5.08
C ARG A 29 6.66 10.57 -4.66
N LEU A 30 6.28 9.41 -5.19
CA LEU A 30 5.02 8.75 -4.85
C LEU A 30 5.02 8.23 -3.41
N SER A 31 6.14 7.65 -2.96
CA SER A 31 6.30 7.16 -1.58
C SER A 31 6.27 8.31 -0.57
N ALA A 32 6.94 9.43 -0.88
CA ALA A 32 6.89 10.64 -0.05
C ALA A 32 5.46 11.19 0.08
N ARG A 33 4.72 11.29 -1.04
CA ARG A 33 3.31 11.74 -1.02
C ARG A 33 2.39 10.77 -0.29
N LEU A 34 2.65 9.47 -0.36
CA LEU A 34 1.91 8.48 0.40
C LEU A 34 2.18 8.64 1.91
N LYS A 35 3.42 8.97 2.30
CA LYS A 35 3.76 9.31 3.69
C LYS A 35 2.98 10.53 4.17
N ASP A 36 2.93 11.60 3.38
CA ASP A 36 2.13 12.80 3.70
C ASP A 36 0.64 12.44 3.90
N ALA A 37 0.09 11.60 3.02
CA ALA A 37 -1.29 11.12 3.15
C ALA A 37 -1.50 10.27 4.42
N CYS A 38 -0.51 9.47 4.83
CA CYS A 38 -0.55 8.71 6.07
C CYS A 38 -0.54 9.62 7.30
N MET A 39 0.24 10.71 7.28
CA MET A 39 0.23 11.72 8.36
C MET A 39 -1.15 12.36 8.49
N MET A 40 -1.75 12.80 7.37
CA MET A 40 -3.10 13.36 7.37
C MET A 40 -4.15 12.36 7.84
N ALA A 41 -4.04 11.09 7.45
CA ALA A 41 -4.94 10.04 7.92
C ALA A 41 -4.81 9.84 9.43
N GLN A 42 -3.58 9.80 9.96
CA GLN A 42 -3.33 9.64 11.39
C GLN A 42 -3.93 10.78 12.22
N ASP A 43 -3.80 12.03 11.76
CA ASP A 43 -4.40 13.20 12.42
C ASP A 43 -5.93 13.10 12.53
N GLN A 44 -6.55 12.37 11.60
CA GLN A 44 -7.99 12.07 11.59
C GLN A 44 -8.32 10.72 12.26
N GLY A 45 -7.35 10.09 12.94
CA GLY A 45 -7.49 8.78 13.57
C GLY A 45 -7.67 7.62 12.59
N CYS A 46 -7.38 7.80 11.31
CA CYS A 46 -7.54 6.81 10.25
C CYS A 46 -6.22 6.16 9.83
N GLN A 47 -6.33 5.05 9.10
CA GLN A 47 -5.23 4.38 8.41
C GLN A 47 -5.41 4.46 6.89
N MET A 48 -4.31 4.62 6.16
CA MET A 48 -4.25 4.50 4.71
C MET A 48 -3.91 3.06 4.35
N LEU A 49 -4.77 2.42 3.55
CA LEU A 49 -4.55 1.05 3.08
C LEU A 49 -4.20 1.05 1.60
N VAL A 50 -2.97 0.67 1.27
CA VAL A 50 -2.59 0.40 -0.11
C VAL A 50 -3.06 -0.99 -0.48
N GLU A 51 -3.81 -1.09 -1.56
CA GLU A 51 -4.22 -2.40 -2.10
C GLU A 51 -3.14 -3.01 -2.98
N THR A 52 -2.89 -4.30 -2.81
CA THR A 52 -2.08 -5.08 -3.76
C THR A 52 -2.81 -5.15 -5.10
N HIS A 53 -2.25 -4.55 -6.15
CA HIS A 53 -2.96 -4.36 -7.41
C HIS A 53 -1.99 -4.21 -8.60
N PRO A 54 -2.25 -4.84 -9.75
CA PRO A 54 -1.45 -4.69 -10.96
C PRO A 54 -1.41 -3.23 -11.44
N GLY A 55 -0.31 -2.83 -12.08
CA GLY A 55 -0.18 -1.46 -12.58
C GLY A 55 -0.04 -0.41 -11.47
N THR A 56 0.45 -0.81 -10.30
CA THR A 56 0.77 0.10 -9.18
C THR A 56 2.13 -0.28 -8.57
N LEU A 57 2.62 0.49 -7.60
CA LEU A 57 3.81 0.09 -6.83
C LEU A 57 3.56 -1.12 -5.91
N ALA A 58 2.32 -1.57 -5.73
CA ALA A 58 1.97 -2.75 -4.94
C ALA A 58 1.54 -3.93 -5.82
N ASP A 59 2.12 -4.04 -7.02
CA ASP A 59 1.83 -5.09 -8.01
C ASP A 59 2.57 -6.42 -7.74
N THR A 60 3.62 -6.39 -6.93
CA THR A 60 4.40 -7.57 -6.54
C THR A 60 4.70 -7.56 -5.04
N LEU A 61 4.93 -8.73 -4.45
CA LEU A 61 5.29 -8.84 -3.03
C LEU A 61 6.54 -8.01 -2.69
N ALA A 62 7.61 -8.15 -3.47
CA ALA A 62 8.86 -7.43 -3.25
C ALA A 62 8.68 -5.91 -3.35
N SER A 63 7.94 -5.42 -4.36
CA SER A 63 7.69 -3.98 -4.50
C SER A 63 6.81 -3.44 -3.37
N THR A 64 5.86 -4.25 -2.87
CA THR A 64 4.99 -3.91 -1.74
C THR A 64 5.79 -3.79 -0.44
N GLN A 65 6.69 -4.75 -0.15
CA GLN A 65 7.58 -4.68 1.01
C GLN A 65 8.48 -3.45 0.95
N ARG A 66 9.09 -3.20 -0.21
CA ARG A 66 9.90 -2.00 -0.44
C ARG A 66 9.10 -0.71 -0.25
N LEU A 67 7.83 -0.66 -0.67
CA LEU A 67 6.98 0.51 -0.48
C LEU A 67 6.70 0.76 1.02
N LEU A 68 6.46 -0.32 1.78
CA LEU A 68 6.28 -0.21 3.23
C LEU A 68 7.53 0.35 3.92
N GLU A 69 8.72 -0.12 3.53
CA GLU A 69 10.01 0.37 4.02
C GLU A 69 10.28 1.83 3.62
N GLU A 70 9.95 2.22 2.38
CA GLU A 70 10.17 3.59 1.89
C GLU A 70 9.23 4.61 2.54
N VAL A 71 7.98 4.22 2.82
CA VAL A 71 7.01 5.10 3.48
C VAL A 71 7.27 5.16 4.99
N ASP A 72 7.55 4.02 5.62
CA ASP A 72 7.87 3.87 7.05
C ASP A 72 6.99 4.76 7.95
N HIS A 73 5.71 4.39 8.04
CA HIS A 73 4.72 5.15 8.79
C HIS A 73 3.66 4.24 9.43
N PRO A 74 3.31 4.41 10.73
CA PRO A 74 2.41 3.49 11.45
C PRO A 74 0.97 3.49 10.95
N ALA A 75 0.56 4.57 10.28
CA ALA A 75 -0.77 4.68 9.66
C ALA A 75 -0.87 4.04 8.27
N LEU A 76 0.22 3.53 7.70
CA LEU A 76 0.19 2.76 6.47
C LEU A 76 -0.13 1.29 6.77
N GLY A 77 -1.09 0.73 6.03
CA GLY A 77 -1.39 -0.69 6.01
C GLY A 77 -1.60 -1.20 4.60
N ILE A 78 -1.84 -2.51 4.48
CA ILE A 78 -2.12 -3.20 3.23
C ILE A 78 -3.56 -3.71 3.23
N ASN A 79 -4.31 -3.37 2.17
CA ASN A 79 -5.51 -4.09 1.80
C ASN A 79 -5.09 -5.28 0.93
N PHE A 80 -5.07 -6.48 1.51
CA PHE A 80 -4.53 -7.66 0.84
C PHE A 80 -5.57 -8.25 -0.10
N ASP A 81 -5.39 -8.05 -1.40
CA ASP A 81 -6.18 -8.70 -2.44
C ASP A 81 -5.48 -10.00 -2.87
N THR A 82 -6.09 -11.13 -2.51
CA THR A 82 -5.53 -12.47 -2.77
C THR A 82 -5.40 -12.75 -4.27
N LEU A 83 -6.33 -12.25 -5.09
CA LEU A 83 -6.31 -12.48 -6.53
C LEU A 83 -5.14 -11.74 -7.18
N HIS A 84 -4.96 -10.46 -6.84
CA HIS A 84 -3.87 -9.66 -7.42
C HIS A 84 -2.49 -10.06 -6.92
N VAL A 85 -2.38 -10.59 -5.71
CA VAL A 85 -1.13 -11.21 -5.23
C VAL A 85 -0.75 -12.43 -6.07
N TRP A 86 -1.73 -13.30 -6.37
CA TRP A 86 -1.51 -14.45 -7.26
C TRP A 86 -1.19 -14.01 -8.69
N GLU A 87 -1.90 -13.01 -9.23
CA GLU A 87 -1.64 -12.43 -10.55
C GLU A 87 -0.25 -11.81 -10.67
N GLY A 88 0.23 -11.18 -9.60
CA GLY A 88 1.60 -10.67 -9.47
C GLY A 88 2.68 -11.74 -9.36
N GLY A 89 2.32 -13.03 -9.40
CA GLY A 89 3.22 -14.18 -9.44
C GLY A 89 3.69 -14.69 -8.07
N ALA A 90 3.13 -14.19 -6.96
CA ALA A 90 3.47 -14.66 -5.62
C ALA A 90 2.52 -15.78 -5.16
N ASP A 91 3.00 -16.69 -4.30
CA ASP A 91 2.13 -17.58 -3.54
C ASP A 91 1.33 -16.76 -2.52
N PRO A 92 -0.02 -16.75 -2.56
CA PRO A 92 -0.81 -15.91 -1.68
C PRO A 92 -0.64 -16.24 -0.20
N VAL A 93 -0.39 -17.51 0.15
CA VAL A 93 -0.18 -17.92 1.54
C VAL A 93 1.15 -17.37 2.07
N ALA A 94 2.23 -17.53 1.31
CA ALA A 94 3.53 -16.97 1.67
C ALA A 94 3.50 -15.43 1.73
N ALA A 95 2.88 -14.78 0.74
CA ALA A 95 2.75 -13.32 0.70
C ALA A 95 1.93 -12.79 1.88
N HIS A 96 0.81 -13.44 2.21
CA HIS A 96 0.00 -13.09 3.37
C HIS A 96 0.82 -13.18 4.67
N ARG A 97 1.60 -14.26 4.86
CA ARG A 97 2.48 -14.40 6.04
C ARG A 97 3.53 -13.28 6.10
N ALA A 98 4.13 -12.94 4.97
CA ALA A 98 5.14 -11.89 4.90
C ALA A 98 4.57 -10.49 5.19
N LEU A 99 3.34 -10.22 4.76
CA LEU A 99 2.69 -8.92 4.93
C LEU A 99 1.81 -8.83 6.18
N LEU A 100 1.59 -9.92 6.92
CA LEU A 100 0.70 -10.01 8.08
C LEU A 100 0.81 -8.84 9.08
N PRO A 101 2.02 -8.34 9.44
CA PRO A 101 2.13 -7.21 10.37
C PRO A 101 1.46 -5.91 9.86
N HIS A 102 1.30 -5.77 8.54
CA HIS A 102 0.80 -4.58 7.86
C HIS A 102 -0.62 -4.74 7.31
N ILE A 103 -1.18 -5.96 7.27
CA ILE A 103 -2.55 -6.20 6.82
C ILE A 103 -3.54 -5.62 7.84
N ARG A 104 -4.62 -4.97 7.36
CA ARG A 104 -5.63 -4.31 8.19
C ARG A 104 -7.04 -4.57 7.70
#